data_AF-A0A443Q7U1-F1
#
_entry.id   AF-A0A443Q7U1-F1
#
_cell.length_a   1.000
_cell.length_b   1.000
_cell.length_c   1.000
_cell.angle_alpha   90.00
_cell.angle_beta   90.00
_cell.angle_gamma   90.00
#
_symmetry.space_group_name_H-M   'P 1'
#
loop_
_entity.id
_entity.type
_entity.pdbx_description
1 polymer ?
#
loop_
_entity_poly.entity_id
_entity_poly.type
_entity_poly.pdbx_seq_one_letter_code
_entity_poly.pdbx_strand_id
1 'polypeptide(L)'
;TSKLLQALDVIFNDGIKQECPGILAVENEEIDSGECESGWHKYDRKCFWISKNQATARGAFNVCKRMNAQMVTIHSEEENDAFLRLTDAGKLYWLGAGQCAYKLGSMIWIDGSPFNYTNWLPTDPNAVSPYCVWLATWGGRNGQWGDEPCGQNFYYACEKIRGAKNSAIIDEFPENNIQSYFFSKVADFVKKKASLCHCTTPQDKVDYCARPQP
;
A
#
# COMPACT_ATOMS: atom_id res chain seq x y z
N THR A 1 -16.04 3.02 32.66
CA THR A 1 -15.11 3.93 31.95
C THR A 1 -13.80 3.24 31.57
N SER A 2 -13.08 2.57 32.48
CA SER A 2 -11.79 1.90 32.17
C SER A 2 -11.87 0.71 31.19
N LYS A 3 -12.91 -0.15 31.26
CA LYS A 3 -13.08 -1.28 30.31
C LYS A 3 -13.48 -0.85 28.90
N LEU A 4 -14.13 0.31 28.75
CA LEU A 4 -14.52 0.86 27.44
C LEU A 4 -13.29 1.43 26.72
N LEU A 5 -12.38 2.07 27.45
CA LEU A 5 -11.10 2.56 26.94
C LEU A 5 -10.14 1.42 26.57
N GLN A 6 -10.06 0.36 27.39
CA GLN A 6 -9.28 -0.84 27.02
C GLN A 6 -9.88 -1.61 25.83
N ALA A 7 -11.21 -1.66 25.70
CA ALA A 7 -11.84 -2.25 24.51
C ALA A 7 -11.60 -1.39 23.26
N LEU A 8 -11.58 -0.06 23.40
CA LEU A 8 -11.21 0.85 22.31
C LEU A 8 -9.74 0.67 21.91
N ASP A 9 -8.79 0.54 22.84
CA ASP A 9 -7.37 0.29 22.51
C ASP A 9 -7.15 -1.05 21.80
N VAL A 10 -7.92 -2.10 22.14
CA VAL A 10 -7.90 -3.39 21.44
C VAL A 10 -8.51 -3.27 20.04
N ILE A 11 -9.62 -2.54 19.88
CA ILE A 11 -10.23 -2.24 18.57
C ILE A 11 -9.28 -1.38 17.70
N PHE A 12 -8.56 -0.44 18.29
CA PHE A 12 -7.62 0.45 17.59
C PHE A 12 -6.31 -0.24 17.20
N ASN A 13 -5.87 -1.28 17.90
CA ASN A 13 -4.65 -2.03 17.59
C ASN A 13 -4.91 -3.26 16.69
N ASP A 14 -6.07 -3.92 16.78
CA ASP A 14 -6.46 -4.99 15.87
C ASP A 14 -7.17 -4.48 14.58
N GLY A 15 -7.66 -3.24 14.58
CA GLY A 15 -8.43 -2.64 13.47
C GLY A 15 -7.61 -2.21 12.24
N ILE A 16 -6.30 -1.98 12.39
CA ILE A 16 -5.43 -1.58 11.25
C ILE A 16 -5.40 -2.66 10.16
N LYS A 17 -5.55 -3.94 10.54
CA LYS A 17 -5.61 -5.08 9.61
C LYS A 17 -6.95 -5.20 8.86
N GLN A 18 -8.02 -4.58 9.34
CA GLN A 18 -9.37 -4.64 8.72
C GLN A 18 -9.72 -3.39 7.90
N GLU A 19 -9.00 -2.27 8.08
CA GLU A 19 -9.26 -1.02 7.36
C GLU A 19 -8.54 -0.92 6.01
N CYS A 20 -7.58 -1.80 5.75
CA CYS A 20 -6.77 -1.78 4.54
C CYS A 20 -7.07 -3.06 3.71
N PRO A 21 -7.85 -2.99 2.62
CA PRO A 21 -8.13 -4.16 1.79
C PRO A 21 -6.87 -4.74 1.16
N GLY A 22 -6.84 -6.07 1.04
CA GLY A 22 -6.08 -6.75 -0.01
C GLY A 22 -4.71 -7.23 0.43
N ILE A 23 -4.67 -8.29 1.23
CA ILE A 23 -3.48 -9.15 1.33
C ILE A 23 -3.96 -10.57 1.02
N LEU A 24 -3.77 -11.00 -0.23
CA LEU A 24 -3.72 -12.42 -0.52
C LEU A 24 -2.27 -12.82 -0.35
N ALA A 25 -2.01 -13.70 0.62
CA ALA A 25 -0.70 -14.34 0.76
C ALA A 25 -0.43 -15.13 -0.52
N VAL A 26 0.66 -14.82 -1.22
CA VAL A 26 1.14 -15.65 -2.33
C VAL A 26 2.00 -16.76 -1.73
N GLU A 27 1.65 -18.00 -2.05
CA GLU A 27 2.48 -19.17 -1.74
C GLU A 27 3.73 -19.15 -2.63
N ASN A 28 4.89 -19.41 -2.01
CA ASN A 28 6.18 -19.44 -2.69
C ASN A 28 6.28 -20.63 -3.66
N GLU A 29 6.74 -20.38 -4.89
CA GLU A 29 7.43 -21.37 -5.71
C GLU A 29 8.75 -20.81 -6.24
N GLU A 30 9.64 -21.72 -6.67
CA GLU A 30 11.09 -21.59 -6.69
C GLU A 30 11.72 -20.58 -7.67
N ILE A 31 12.95 -20.21 -7.28
CA ILE A 31 14.01 -19.39 -7.85
C ILE A 31 14.07 -19.41 -9.39
N ASP A 32 13.73 -18.27 -10.01
CA ASP A 32 14.28 -17.91 -11.31
C ASP A 32 15.59 -17.12 -11.12
N SER A 33 16.67 -17.71 -11.60
CA SER A 33 18.01 -17.12 -11.69
C SER A 33 18.12 -15.94 -12.67
N GLY A 34 17.04 -15.57 -13.36
CA GLY A 34 17.01 -14.51 -14.36
C GLY A 34 17.62 -13.18 -13.88
N GLU A 35 18.58 -12.66 -14.63
CA GLU A 35 19.13 -11.31 -14.44
C GLU A 35 18.03 -10.24 -14.62
N CYS A 36 18.22 -9.06 -14.05
CA CYS A 36 17.30 -7.96 -14.28
C CYS A 36 17.31 -7.56 -15.76
N GLU A 37 16.12 -7.23 -16.30
CA GLU A 37 15.98 -6.72 -17.67
C GLU A 37 16.89 -5.50 -17.90
N SER A 38 17.31 -5.25 -19.14
CA SER A 38 18.13 -4.08 -19.46
C SER A 38 17.45 -2.79 -19.01
N GLY A 39 18.20 -1.91 -18.34
CA GLY A 39 17.68 -0.67 -17.74
C GLY A 39 17.10 -0.84 -16.33
N TRP A 40 17.12 -2.05 -15.76
CA TRP A 40 16.80 -2.30 -14.36
C TRP A 40 18.06 -2.62 -13.56
N HIS A 41 18.09 -2.18 -12.30
CA HIS A 41 19.22 -2.32 -11.39
C HIS A 41 18.92 -3.39 -10.34
N LYS A 42 19.81 -4.37 -10.21
CA LYS A 42 19.65 -5.51 -9.31
C LYS A 42 20.04 -5.16 -7.88
N TYR A 43 19.21 -5.55 -6.92
CA TYR A 43 19.55 -5.62 -5.51
C TYR A 43 18.85 -6.84 -4.90
N ASP A 44 19.64 -7.82 -4.45
CA ASP A 44 19.12 -9.10 -3.96
C ASP A 44 18.12 -9.76 -4.95
N ARG A 45 16.86 -9.93 -4.53
CA ARG A 45 15.76 -10.46 -5.34
C ARG A 45 14.95 -9.37 -6.04
N LYS A 46 15.29 -8.09 -5.86
CA LYS A 46 14.61 -6.97 -6.50
C LYS A 46 15.36 -6.46 -7.73
N CYS A 47 14.58 -6.01 -8.70
CA CYS A 47 15.06 -5.22 -9.83
C CYS A 47 14.41 -3.85 -9.77
N PHE A 48 15.19 -2.77 -9.77
CA PHE A 48 14.73 -1.39 -9.68
C PHE A 48 14.83 -0.66 -11.02
N TRP A 49 13.79 0.06 -11.41
CA TRP A 49 13.80 0.98 -12.55
C TRP A 49 13.52 2.40 -12.06
N ILE A 50 14.40 3.35 -12.40
CA ILE A 50 14.31 4.73 -11.92
C ILE A 50 13.70 5.62 -13.00
N SER A 51 12.64 6.34 -12.64
CA SER A 51 12.00 7.28 -13.56
C SER A 51 12.85 8.52 -13.80
N LYS A 52 12.86 8.99 -15.05
CA LYS A 52 13.40 10.29 -15.45
C LYS A 52 12.37 11.42 -15.35
N ASN A 53 11.09 11.09 -15.18
CA ASN A 53 9.97 12.03 -15.16
C ASN A 53 9.29 12.01 -13.80
N GLN A 54 8.64 13.13 -13.46
CA GLN A 54 7.81 13.22 -12.27
C GLN A 54 6.37 12.79 -12.59
N ALA A 55 5.67 12.30 -11.58
CA ALA A 55 4.26 11.97 -11.64
C ALA A 55 3.61 12.10 -10.25
N THR A 56 2.28 12.14 -10.22
CA THR A 56 1.51 11.88 -9.01
C THR A 56 1.74 10.46 -8.52
N ALA A 57 1.47 10.17 -7.25
CA ALA A 57 1.67 8.82 -6.71
C ALA A 57 0.81 7.79 -7.47
N ARG A 58 -0.47 8.11 -7.77
CA ARG A 58 -1.32 7.28 -8.66
C ARG A 58 -0.73 7.15 -10.07
N GLY A 59 -0.17 8.24 -10.61
CA GLY A 59 0.48 8.23 -11.91
C GLY A 59 1.67 7.26 -11.95
N ALA A 60 2.55 7.34 -10.95
CA ALA A 60 3.70 6.46 -10.77
C ALA A 60 3.28 4.99 -10.66
N PHE A 61 2.28 4.68 -9.84
CA PHE A 61 1.71 3.34 -9.74
C PHE A 61 1.23 2.79 -11.07
N ASN A 62 0.44 3.59 -11.82
CA ASN A 62 -0.08 3.16 -13.11
C ASN A 62 1.04 2.92 -14.13
N VAL A 63 2.14 3.68 -14.06
CA VAL A 63 3.33 3.43 -14.89
C VAL A 63 3.97 2.10 -14.50
N CYS A 64 4.25 1.88 -13.21
CA CYS A 64 4.85 0.62 -12.75
C CYS A 64 3.98 -0.59 -13.10
N LYS A 65 2.66 -0.48 -12.91
CA LYS A 65 1.71 -1.54 -13.29
C LYS A 65 1.80 -1.89 -14.78
N ARG A 66 1.85 -0.89 -15.67
CA ARG A 66 2.02 -1.11 -17.12
C ARG A 66 3.35 -1.79 -17.48
N MET A 67 4.33 -1.72 -16.59
CA MET A 67 5.63 -2.38 -16.74
C MET A 67 5.66 -3.78 -16.11
N ASN A 68 4.50 -4.32 -15.69
CA ASN A 68 4.39 -5.54 -14.88
C ASN A 68 5.27 -5.48 -13.63
N ALA A 69 5.27 -4.31 -12.97
CA ALA A 69 6.05 -3.98 -11.80
C ALA A 69 5.17 -3.26 -10.77
N GLN A 70 5.72 -3.00 -9.60
CA GLN A 70 5.09 -2.18 -8.56
C GLN A 70 5.96 -0.98 -8.21
N MET A 71 5.46 -0.05 -7.41
CA MET A 71 6.32 1.02 -6.85
C MET A 71 7.26 0.43 -5.79
N VAL A 72 8.42 1.05 -5.61
CA VAL A 72 9.45 0.56 -4.69
C VAL A 72 8.95 0.45 -3.25
N THR A 73 9.14 -0.71 -2.63
CA THR A 73 8.93 -0.95 -1.20
C THR A 73 10.29 -1.13 -0.51
N ILE A 74 10.40 -0.78 0.77
CA ILE A 74 11.67 -0.82 1.51
C ILE A 74 11.46 -1.50 2.86
N HIS A 75 12.23 -2.57 3.11
CA HIS A 75 12.11 -3.43 4.28
C HIS A 75 13.37 -3.50 5.14
N SER A 76 14.45 -2.83 4.73
CA SER A 76 15.67 -2.73 5.53
C SER A 76 16.47 -1.46 5.22
N GLU A 77 17.44 -1.15 6.10
CA GLU A 77 18.38 -0.04 5.89
C GLU A 77 19.26 -0.27 4.66
N GLU A 78 19.73 -1.51 4.45
CA GLU A 78 20.56 -1.86 3.31
C GLU A 78 19.80 -1.70 1.99
N GLU A 79 18.51 -2.03 1.99
CA GLU A 79 17.62 -1.81 0.84
C GLU A 79 17.38 -0.31 0.58
N ASN A 80 17.15 0.46 1.65
CA ASN A 80 17.02 1.92 1.56
C ASN A 80 18.26 2.54 0.92
N ASP A 81 19.45 2.14 1.39
CA ASP A 81 20.73 2.62 0.87
C ASP A 81 20.99 2.15 -0.55
N ALA A 82 20.60 0.92 -0.89
CA ALA A 82 20.70 0.41 -2.25
C ALA A 82 19.84 1.20 -3.22
N PHE A 83 18.60 1.50 -2.84
CA PHE A 83 17.72 2.34 -3.63
C PHE A 83 18.26 3.77 -3.75
N LEU A 84 18.70 4.37 -2.63
CA LEU A 84 19.28 5.71 -2.61
C LEU A 84 20.46 5.86 -3.58
N ARG A 85 21.34 4.86 -3.70
CA ARG A 85 22.48 4.88 -4.64
C ARG A 85 22.08 4.95 -6.12
N LEU A 86 20.83 4.62 -6.46
CA LEU A 86 20.30 4.68 -7.83
C LEU A 86 19.60 6.00 -8.14
N THR A 87 19.39 6.84 -7.13
CA THR A 87 18.68 8.12 -7.26
C THR A 87 19.62 9.27 -7.58
N ASP A 88 19.11 10.32 -8.22
CA ASP A 88 19.87 11.55 -8.42
C ASP A 88 19.70 12.47 -7.19
N ALA A 89 20.78 13.19 -6.84
CA ALA A 89 20.77 14.15 -5.75
C ALA A 89 19.80 15.33 -6.00
N GLY A 90 19.27 15.90 -4.90
CA GLY A 90 18.42 17.09 -4.96
C GLY A 90 16.98 16.83 -5.37
N LYS A 91 16.51 15.58 -5.28
CA LYS A 91 15.18 15.13 -5.73
C LYS A 91 14.42 14.44 -4.61
N LEU A 92 13.12 14.25 -4.87
CA LEU A 92 12.22 13.43 -4.06
C LEU A 92 11.68 12.30 -4.94
N TYR A 93 11.58 11.11 -4.36
CA TYR A 93 11.10 9.91 -5.04
C TYR A 93 9.92 9.32 -4.29
N TRP A 94 8.77 9.14 -4.96
CA TRP A 94 7.67 8.36 -4.41
C TRP A 94 8.10 6.94 -4.10
N LEU A 95 7.72 6.47 -2.91
CA LEU A 95 7.76 5.08 -2.51
C LEU A 95 6.37 4.46 -2.70
N GLY A 96 6.30 3.15 -2.80
CA GLY A 96 5.07 2.37 -2.83
C GLY A 96 4.38 2.30 -1.47
N ALA A 97 4.40 3.38 -0.69
CA ALA A 97 3.75 3.47 0.61
C ALA A 97 2.78 4.64 0.67
N GLY A 98 1.72 4.44 1.45
CA GLY A 98 0.73 5.47 1.71
C GLY A 98 -0.12 5.13 2.92
N GLN A 99 -0.84 6.14 3.40
CA GLN A 99 -1.71 6.01 4.54
C GLN A 99 -3.07 5.41 4.13
N CYS A 100 -3.43 4.27 4.71
CA CYS A 100 -4.68 3.58 4.38
C CYS A 100 -5.87 3.97 5.27
N ALA A 101 -5.69 4.73 6.37
CA ALA A 101 -6.80 5.23 7.19
C ALA A 101 -6.56 6.67 7.69
N TYR A 102 -7.62 7.35 8.15
CA TYR A 102 -7.51 8.67 8.81
C TYR A 102 -6.98 8.54 10.26
N LYS A 103 -5.87 7.81 10.42
CA LYS A 103 -5.18 7.56 11.68
C LYS A 103 -3.68 7.69 11.44
N LEU A 104 -3.01 8.57 12.18
CA LEU A 104 -1.56 8.74 12.08
C LEU A 104 -0.85 7.38 12.24
N GLY A 105 0.09 7.08 11.34
CA GLY A 105 0.84 5.82 11.36
C GLY A 105 0.12 4.61 10.74
N SER A 106 -1.06 4.77 10.14
CA SER A 106 -1.73 3.69 9.35
C SER A 106 -1.12 3.52 7.95
N MET A 107 0.20 3.39 7.88
CA MET A 107 0.94 3.24 6.63
C MET A 107 0.94 1.78 6.15
N ILE A 108 0.81 1.60 4.85
CA ILE A 108 0.92 0.29 4.19
C ILE A 108 1.88 0.38 3.00
N TRP A 109 2.51 -0.76 2.70
CA TRP A 109 3.16 -0.99 1.42
C TRP A 109 2.15 -1.47 0.38
N ILE A 110 2.36 -1.08 -0.88
CA ILE A 110 1.49 -1.43 -2.01
C ILE A 110 1.61 -2.89 -2.43
N ASP A 111 2.57 -3.62 -1.87
CA ASP A 111 2.76 -5.06 -2.02
C ASP A 111 2.07 -5.85 -0.88
N GLY A 112 1.41 -5.16 0.05
CA GLY A 112 0.74 -5.79 1.19
C GLY A 112 1.69 -6.38 2.24
N SER A 113 3.00 -6.19 2.10
CA SER A 113 3.97 -6.62 3.10
C SER A 113 3.87 -5.78 4.39
N PRO A 114 4.41 -6.27 5.52
CA PRO A 114 4.43 -5.52 6.77
C PRO A 114 5.21 -4.20 6.65
N PHE A 115 4.62 -3.11 7.15
CA PHE A 115 5.29 -1.82 7.28
C PHE A 115 6.18 -1.79 8.55
N ASN A 116 7.29 -2.55 8.52
CA ASN A 116 8.14 -2.85 9.70
C ASN A 116 9.48 -2.09 9.74
N TYR A 117 9.94 -1.55 8.61
CA TYR A 117 11.10 -0.68 8.51
C TYR A 117 10.66 0.72 8.14
N THR A 118 11.27 1.73 8.78
CA THR A 118 10.99 3.13 8.50
C THR A 118 12.23 3.97 8.60
N ASN A 119 12.38 4.95 7.72
CA ASN A 119 13.45 5.95 7.80
C ASN A 119 12.89 7.39 7.81
N TRP A 120 11.87 7.64 8.62
CA TRP A 120 11.20 8.94 8.67
C TRP A 120 12.13 10.11 8.99
N LEU A 121 11.83 11.28 8.44
CA LEU A 121 12.33 12.54 8.96
C LEU A 121 11.90 12.70 10.43
N PRO A 122 12.68 13.41 11.27
CA PRO A 122 12.33 13.56 12.70
C PRO A 122 10.95 14.19 12.96
N THR A 123 10.42 14.92 11.98
CA THR A 123 9.10 15.54 12.06
C THR A 123 7.98 14.64 11.57
N ASP A 124 8.28 13.49 10.95
CA ASP A 124 7.33 12.69 10.18
C ASP A 124 7.14 11.28 10.78
N PRO A 125 6.01 10.61 10.47
CA PRO A 125 4.85 11.15 9.77
C PRO A 125 4.14 12.19 10.63
N ASN A 126 3.72 13.32 10.03
CA ASN A 126 3.04 14.40 10.77
C ASN A 126 1.55 14.54 10.41
N ALA A 127 1.07 13.81 9.40
CA ALA A 127 -0.17 14.17 8.76
C ALA A 127 -1.39 13.26 9.11
N VAL A 128 -2.58 13.87 9.05
CA VAL A 128 -3.85 13.31 9.58
C VAL A 128 -4.93 13.13 8.49
N SER A 129 -4.53 12.99 7.23
CA SER A 129 -5.39 12.81 6.03
C SER A 129 -4.64 11.89 5.06
N PRO A 130 -5.17 11.16 4.06
CA PRO A 130 -4.30 10.21 3.34
C PRO A 130 -3.13 10.91 2.61
N TYR A 131 -1.90 10.63 3.06
CA TYR A 131 -0.65 11.07 2.43
C TYR A 131 0.07 9.88 1.79
N CYS A 132 0.90 10.20 0.79
CA CYS A 132 1.80 9.26 0.13
C CYS A 132 3.23 9.50 0.60
N VAL A 133 4.05 8.46 0.59
CA VAL A 133 5.39 8.50 1.17
C VAL A 133 6.44 8.73 0.08
N TRP A 134 7.36 9.65 0.33
CA TRP A 134 8.50 9.93 -0.55
C TRP A 134 9.83 9.80 0.19
N LEU A 135 10.92 9.59 -0.55
CA LEU A 135 12.30 9.54 -0.07
C LEU A 135 13.10 10.76 -0.56
N ALA A 136 13.86 11.40 0.34
CA ALA A 136 14.73 12.53 0.03
C ALA A 136 16.12 12.11 -0.43
N THR A 137 16.68 12.89 -1.36
CA THR A 137 18.05 12.72 -1.87
C THR A 137 18.87 14.02 -1.73
N TRP A 138 18.60 14.80 -0.68
CA TRP A 138 19.26 16.08 -0.45
C TRP A 138 19.76 16.31 0.99
N GLY A 139 20.72 17.25 1.11
CA GLY A 139 21.15 17.99 2.30
C GLY A 139 21.01 17.31 3.67
N GLY A 140 21.83 16.29 3.95
CA GLY A 140 21.86 15.61 5.26
C GLY A 140 20.61 14.79 5.60
N ARG A 141 19.66 14.70 4.66
CA ARG A 141 18.40 13.96 4.76
C ARG A 141 18.33 12.82 3.73
N ASN A 142 19.46 12.47 3.11
CA ASN A 142 19.53 11.41 2.11
C ASN A 142 18.97 10.10 2.67
N GLY A 143 18.06 9.49 1.94
CA GLY A 143 17.41 8.25 2.31
C GLY A 143 16.29 8.40 3.33
N GLN A 144 16.09 9.58 3.93
CA GLN A 144 14.99 9.81 4.86
C GLN A 144 13.66 10.00 4.14
N TRP A 145 12.57 9.64 4.82
CA TRP A 145 11.23 9.63 4.25
C TRP A 145 10.37 10.77 4.81
N GLY A 146 9.49 11.30 3.98
CA GLY A 146 8.43 12.21 4.41
C GLY A 146 7.10 11.83 3.76
N ASP A 147 6.04 12.47 4.21
CA ASP A 147 4.69 12.29 3.70
C ASP A 147 4.14 13.59 3.07
N GLU A 148 3.52 13.47 1.90
CA GLU A 148 2.98 14.62 1.15
C GLU A 148 1.65 14.21 0.46
N PRO A 149 0.70 15.14 0.15
CA PRO A 149 -0.52 14.76 -0.52
C PRO A 149 -0.22 14.05 -1.83
N CYS A 150 -0.88 12.91 -2.07
CA CYS A 150 -0.59 12.02 -3.20
C CYS A 150 -0.71 12.66 -4.61
N GLY A 151 -1.33 13.84 -4.69
CA GLY A 151 -1.45 14.64 -5.91
C GLY A 151 -0.20 15.47 -6.27
N GLN A 152 0.83 15.53 -5.42
CA GLN A 152 2.10 16.17 -5.76
C GLN A 152 2.85 15.40 -6.84
N ASN A 153 3.72 16.09 -7.58
CA ASN A 153 4.55 15.46 -8.60
C ASN A 153 5.98 15.26 -8.06
N PHE A 154 6.39 14.00 -7.94
CA PHE A 154 7.77 13.63 -7.61
C PHE A 154 8.30 12.61 -8.59
N TYR A 155 9.61 12.39 -8.60
CA TYR A 155 10.19 11.26 -9.29
C TYR A 155 9.70 9.98 -8.63
N TYR A 156 9.93 8.84 -9.26
CA TYR A 156 9.47 7.56 -8.73
C TYR A 156 10.35 6.45 -9.26
N ALA A 157 10.21 5.28 -8.68
CA ALA A 157 10.85 4.08 -9.16
C ALA A 157 9.88 2.91 -9.12
N CYS A 158 10.13 1.95 -10.00
CA CYS A 158 9.40 0.70 -10.04
C CYS A 158 10.30 -0.44 -9.59
N GLU A 159 9.73 -1.48 -9.01
CA GLU A 159 10.41 -2.71 -8.66
C GLU A 159 9.71 -3.95 -9.22
N LYS A 160 10.51 -4.98 -9.49
CA LYS A 160 10.07 -6.34 -9.78
C LYS A 160 10.75 -7.31 -8.82
N ILE A 161 10.02 -8.30 -8.33
CA ILE A 161 10.59 -9.41 -7.56
C ILE A 161 10.97 -10.55 -8.51
N ARG A 162 12.23 -10.98 -8.45
CA ARG A 162 12.77 -12.10 -9.24
C ARG A 162 12.17 -13.41 -8.74
N GLY A 163 11.73 -14.25 -9.67
CA GLY A 163 11.07 -15.53 -9.37
C GLY A 163 9.59 -15.45 -9.01
N ALA A 164 8.99 -14.26 -8.89
CA ALA A 164 7.55 -14.11 -8.65
C ALA A 164 6.81 -13.77 -9.95
N LYS A 165 5.86 -14.62 -10.37
CA LYS A 165 4.89 -14.24 -11.42
C LYS A 165 3.83 -13.34 -10.78
N ASN A 166 3.69 -12.11 -11.31
CA ASN A 166 2.79 -11.06 -10.84
C ASN A 166 3.11 -10.55 -9.42
N SER A 167 4.14 -9.71 -9.31
CA SER A 167 4.47 -9.02 -8.04
C SER A 167 3.51 -7.88 -7.68
N ALA A 168 2.63 -7.44 -8.59
CA ALA A 168 1.64 -6.41 -8.28
C ALA A 168 0.47 -7.04 -7.49
N ILE A 169 0.55 -6.99 -6.16
CA ILE A 169 -0.46 -7.53 -5.24
C ILE A 169 -1.73 -6.66 -5.19
N ILE A 170 -1.67 -5.43 -5.70
CA ILE A 170 -2.80 -4.49 -5.75
C ILE A 170 -3.06 -4.06 -7.20
N ASP A 171 -4.28 -4.30 -7.68
CA ASP A 171 -4.70 -3.97 -9.05
C ASP A 171 -5.12 -2.51 -9.24
N GLU A 172 -5.45 -1.81 -8.17
CA GLU A 172 -5.89 -0.42 -8.19
C GLU A 172 -5.03 0.38 -7.23
N PHE A 173 -4.56 1.56 -7.63
CA PHE A 173 -3.80 2.38 -6.70
C PHE A 173 -4.67 2.62 -5.47
N PRO A 174 -4.14 2.48 -4.24
CA PRO A 174 -4.88 2.80 -3.04
C PRO A 174 -5.04 4.32 -2.91
N GLU A 175 -5.79 4.94 -3.84
CA GLU A 175 -6.46 6.19 -3.56
C GLU A 175 -7.57 5.82 -2.60
N ASN A 176 -7.44 6.24 -1.36
CA ASN A 176 -8.56 6.24 -0.45
C ASN A 176 -9.67 7.15 -1.01
N ASN A 177 -10.55 6.60 -1.85
CA ASN A 177 -11.96 6.85 -1.65
C ASN A 177 -12.45 5.78 -0.68
N ILE A 178 -12.30 6.05 0.63
CA ILE A 178 -12.83 5.20 1.71
C ILE A 178 -14.32 4.89 1.50
N GLN A 179 -15.08 5.71 0.76
CA GLN A 179 -16.43 5.32 0.34
C GLN A 179 -16.43 4.08 -0.54
N SER A 180 -15.54 3.95 -1.53
CA SER A 180 -15.46 2.79 -2.41
C SER A 180 -15.05 1.51 -1.66
N TYR A 181 -14.11 1.64 -0.71
CA TYR A 181 -13.77 0.52 0.18
C TYR A 181 -14.94 0.13 1.11
N PHE A 182 -15.58 1.12 1.74
CA PHE A 182 -16.74 0.88 2.61
C PHE A 182 -17.93 0.30 1.82
N PHE A 183 -18.23 0.84 0.63
CA PHE A 183 -19.27 0.33 -0.26
C PHE A 183 -18.95 -1.08 -0.76
N SER A 184 -17.70 -1.38 -1.10
CA SER A 184 -17.32 -2.73 -1.54
C SER A 184 -17.43 -3.74 -0.39
N LYS A 185 -17.00 -3.39 0.84
CA LYS A 185 -17.15 -4.26 2.02
C LYS A 185 -18.60 -4.42 2.46
N VAL A 186 -19.42 -3.37 2.39
CA VAL A 186 -20.87 -3.46 2.62
C VAL A 186 -21.52 -4.35 1.57
N ALA A 187 -21.15 -4.21 0.30
CA ALA A 187 -21.67 -5.07 -0.78
C ALA A 187 -21.28 -6.54 -0.58
N ASP A 188 -20.04 -6.83 -0.16
CA ASP A 188 -19.58 -8.19 0.13
C ASP A 188 -20.27 -8.79 1.36
N PHE A 189 -20.47 -8.00 2.42
CA PHE A 189 -21.23 -8.41 3.59
C PHE A 189 -22.69 -8.72 3.24
N VAL A 190 -23.34 -7.87 2.44
CA VAL A 190 -24.71 -8.08 1.95
C VAL A 190 -24.80 -9.34 1.09
N LYS A 191 -23.84 -9.57 0.18
CA LYS A 191 -23.77 -10.80 -0.63
C LYS A 191 -23.58 -12.04 0.25
N LYS A 192 -22.68 -11.98 1.23
CA LYS A 192 -22.39 -13.09 2.14
C LYS A 192 -23.57 -13.41 3.06
N LYS A 193 -24.28 -12.40 3.57
CA LYS A 193 -25.53 -12.62 4.32
C LYS A 193 -26.64 -13.16 3.43
N ALA A 194 -26.78 -12.66 2.20
CA ALA A 194 -27.76 -13.18 1.24
C ALA A 194 -27.51 -14.66 0.89
N SER A 195 -26.25 -15.08 0.75
CA SER A 195 -25.89 -16.49 0.53
C SER A 195 -26.10 -17.37 1.76
N LEU A 196 -25.87 -16.84 2.96
CA LEU A 196 -26.12 -17.54 4.23
C LEU A 196 -27.62 -17.77 4.49
N CYS A 197 -28.49 -16.89 4.01
CA CYS A 197 -29.93 -16.98 4.20
C CYS A 197 -30.67 -17.83 3.14
N HIS A 198 -29.98 -18.42 2.15
CA HIS A 198 -30.61 -19.16 1.03
C HIS A 198 -31.71 -18.35 0.31
N CYS A 199 -31.62 -17.01 0.31
CA CYS A 199 -32.58 -16.15 -0.35
C CYS A 199 -32.32 -16.18 -1.87
N THR A 200 -33.07 -17.01 -2.59
CA THR A 200 -32.93 -17.20 -4.03
C THR A 200 -33.66 -16.13 -4.84
N THR A 201 -34.55 -15.35 -4.23
CA THR A 201 -35.31 -14.30 -4.91
C THR A 201 -35.15 -12.91 -4.29
N PRO A 202 -35.37 -11.82 -5.05
CA PRO A 202 -35.34 -10.46 -4.52
C PRO A 202 -36.36 -10.19 -3.40
N GLN A 203 -37.52 -10.87 -3.43
CA GLN A 203 -38.59 -10.70 -2.45
C GLN A 203 -38.20 -11.23 -1.07
N ASP A 204 -37.50 -12.37 -1.01
CA ASP A 204 -37.02 -12.98 0.24
C ASP A 204 -36.08 -12.06 1.04
N LYS A 205 -35.34 -11.20 0.34
CA LYS A 205 -34.42 -10.22 0.95
C LYS A 205 -35.16 -9.06 1.59
N VAL A 206 -36.29 -8.62 1.02
CA VAL A 206 -37.12 -7.54 1.55
C VAL A 206 -37.81 -7.98 2.83
N ASP A 207 -38.34 -9.20 2.86
CA ASP A 207 -39.09 -9.74 4.00
C ASP A 207 -38.18 -10.03 5.22
N TYR A 208 -36.89 -10.31 5.00
CA TYR A 208 -35.90 -10.47 6.08
C TYR A 208 -35.55 -9.14 6.76
N CYS A 209 -35.35 -8.07 5.99
CA CYS A 209 -35.09 -6.72 6.53
C CYS A 209 -36.27 -6.14 7.29
N ALA A 210 -37.49 -6.63 7.05
CA ALA A 210 -38.71 -6.20 7.72
C ALA A 210 -38.98 -6.91 9.07
N ARG A 211 -38.21 -7.94 9.45
CA ARG A 211 -38.41 -8.61 10.75
C ARG A 211 -37.68 -7.87 11.87
N PRO A 212 -38.34 -7.58 13.02
CA PRO A 212 -37.67 -7.04 14.19
C PRO A 212 -36.66 -8.08 14.69
N GLN A 213 -35.39 -7.70 14.75
CA GLN A 213 -34.36 -8.54 15.36
C GLN A 213 -34.45 -8.41 16.90
N PRO A 214 -34.19 -9.49 17.65
CA PRO A 214 -34.22 -9.49 19.12
C PRO A 214 -33.17 -8.59 19.76
#